data_AF-A0A1G7FUG4-F1
#
_entry.id   AF-A0A1G7FUG4-F1
#
_cell.length_a   1.000
_cell.length_b   1.000
_cell.length_c   1.000
_cell.angle_alpha   90.00
_cell.angle_beta   90.00
_cell.angle_gamma   90.00
#
_symmetry.space_group_name_H-M   'P 1'
#
loop_
_entity.id
_entity.type
_entity.pdbx_description
1 polymer ?
#
loop_
_entity_poly.entity_id
_entity_poly.type
_entity_poly.pdbx_seq_one_letter_code
_entity_poly.pdbx_strand_id
1 'polypeptide(L)'
;MEIIDFKTPEFILAEIPIKDGSFNDKRLWVYCPSALSLMEFVCGNDFEAVPINFFTKKEYINTDGVAEEWGIAFTQNNCEATEVDEQALVERAWKFFKSYLEWEDRHIDEERVSKMN
;
A
#
# COMPACT_ATOMS: atom_id res chain seq x y z
N MET A 1 -14.51 18.80 30.23
CA MET A 1 -13.33 18.32 29.50
C MET A 1 -13.74 17.01 28.88
N GLU A 2 -14.09 17.02 27.59
CA GLU A 2 -14.38 15.78 26.86
C GLU A 2 -13.06 15.09 26.55
N ILE A 3 -12.95 13.84 26.97
CA ILE A 3 -11.84 12.97 26.57
C ILE A 3 -12.23 12.44 25.19
N ILE A 4 -11.55 12.93 24.16
CA ILE A 4 -11.70 12.39 22.80
C ILE A 4 -10.88 11.12 22.73
N ASP A 5 -11.54 9.98 22.59
CA ASP A 5 -10.89 8.69 22.40
C ASP A 5 -10.42 8.58 20.94
N PHE A 6 -9.11 8.73 20.74
CA PHE A 6 -8.49 8.58 19.42
C PHE A 6 -8.16 7.12 19.18
N LYS A 7 -8.95 6.47 18.32
CA LYS A 7 -8.68 5.10 17.87
C LYS A 7 -7.56 5.12 16.82
N THR A 8 -6.44 4.48 17.13
CA THR A 8 -5.35 4.27 16.16
C THR A 8 -5.86 3.46 14.96
N PRO A 9 -5.59 3.89 13.72
CA PRO A 9 -5.95 3.11 12.54
C PRO A 9 -5.18 1.79 12.51
N GLU A 10 -5.78 0.76 11.92
CA GLU A 10 -5.13 -0.55 11.76
C GLU A 10 -3.92 -0.46 10.82
N PHE A 11 -4.04 0.36 9.77
CA PHE A 11 -3.02 0.56 8.77
C PHE A 11 -2.83 2.04 8.48
N ILE A 12 -1.59 2.41 8.19
CA ILE A 12 -1.19 3.75 7.76
C ILE A 12 -0.52 3.58 6.40
N LEU A 13 -1.07 4.22 5.37
CA LEU A 13 -0.37 4.37 4.10
C LEU A 13 0.76 5.38 4.31
N ALA A 14 1.98 4.98 3.98
CA ALA A 14 3.18 5.78 4.11
C ALA A 14 3.84 5.94 2.74
N GLU A 15 4.21 7.17 2.43
CA GLU A 15 4.97 7.53 1.24
C GLU A 15 6.37 7.91 1.72
N ILE A 16 7.33 6.99 1.57
CA ILE A 16 8.70 7.14 2.10
C ILE A 16 9.69 6.68 1.04
N PRO A 17 10.39 7.56 0.31
CA PRO A 17 10.52 9.01 0.45
C PRO A 17 9.42 9.82 -0.27
N ILE A 18 9.44 11.15 -0.10
CA ILE A 18 8.67 12.08 -0.94
C ILE A 18 9.01 11.80 -2.40
N LYS A 19 8.00 11.58 -3.24
CA LYS A 19 8.17 11.37 -4.68
C LYS A 19 8.96 12.51 -5.30
N ASP A 20 10.10 12.19 -5.90
CA ASP A 20 11.08 13.15 -6.43
C ASP A 20 11.48 12.84 -7.89
N GLY A 21 10.72 11.97 -8.56
CA GLY A 21 11.01 11.43 -9.87
C GLY A 21 12.05 10.31 -9.84
N SER A 22 12.49 9.87 -8.66
CA SER A 22 13.43 8.76 -8.55
C SER A 22 12.74 7.41 -8.70
N PHE A 23 13.58 6.38 -8.76
CA PHE A 23 13.17 4.98 -8.83
C PHE A 23 12.21 4.55 -7.70
N ASN A 24 12.21 5.24 -6.56
CA ASN A 24 11.39 4.88 -5.41
C ASN A 24 9.96 5.42 -5.49
N ASP A 25 9.64 6.30 -6.45
CA ASP A 25 8.31 6.91 -6.59
C ASP A 25 7.19 5.91 -6.87
N LYS A 26 7.58 4.73 -7.35
CA LYS A 26 6.69 3.61 -7.72
C LYS A 26 6.43 2.64 -6.56
N ARG A 27 6.91 2.97 -5.37
CA ARG A 27 6.79 2.16 -4.15
C ARG A 27 5.84 2.84 -3.19
N LEU A 28 5.03 2.05 -2.53
CA LEU A 28 4.16 2.50 -1.45
C LEU A 28 4.38 1.62 -0.23
N TRP A 29 4.18 2.17 0.95
CA TRP A 29 4.36 1.42 2.19
C TRP A 29 3.06 1.39 2.98
N VAL A 30 2.80 0.26 3.62
CA VAL A 30 1.71 0.10 4.58
C VAL A 30 2.31 -0.29 5.92
N TYR A 31 2.13 0.59 6.90
CA TYR A 31 2.55 0.35 8.28
C TYR A 31 1.39 -0.16 9.11
N CYS A 32 1.61 -1.21 9.90
CA CYS A 32 0.65 -1.72 10.88
C CYS A 32 1.15 -1.44 12.30
N PRO A 33 0.56 -0.47 13.03
CA PRO A 33 1.03 -0.09 14.36
C PRO A 33 0.94 -1.22 15.40
N SER A 34 -0.08 -2.08 15.34
CA SER A 34 -0.25 -3.18 16.29
C SER A 34 0.79 -4.29 16.11
N ALA A 35 1.22 -4.52 14.87
CA ALA A 35 2.26 -5.49 14.53
C ALA A 35 3.68 -4.89 14.53
N LEU A 36 3.80 -3.55 14.64
CA LEU A 36 5.06 -2.81 14.45
C LEU A 36 5.78 -3.18 13.15
N SER A 37 5.02 -3.52 12.10
CA SER A 37 5.54 -4.06 10.84
C SER A 37 5.29 -3.09 9.68
N LEU A 38 6.25 -3.01 8.77
CA LEU A 38 6.23 -2.19 7.57
C LEU A 38 6.31 -3.08 6.34
N MET A 39 5.30 -2.98 5.48
CA MET A 39 5.22 -3.67 4.21
C MET A 39 5.42 -2.70 3.06
N GLU A 40 6.22 -3.10 2.09
CA GLU A 40 6.44 -2.41 0.81
C GLU A 40 5.58 -3.06 -0.26
N PHE A 41 4.89 -2.22 -1.04
CA PHE A 41 4.05 -2.57 -2.17
C PHE A 41 4.66 -1.98 -3.43
N VAL A 42 4.91 -2.83 -4.43
CA VAL A 42 5.57 -2.45 -5.68
C VAL A 42 4.75 -2.94 -6.86
N CYS A 43 4.36 -2.03 -7.76
CA CYS A 43 3.71 -2.40 -9.02
C CYS A 43 4.75 -2.96 -9.99
N GLY A 44 4.64 -4.25 -10.30
CA GLY A 44 5.53 -4.99 -11.18
C GLY A 44 5.48 -4.55 -12.64
N ASN A 45 4.37 -3.94 -13.09
CA ASN A 45 4.27 -3.36 -14.43
C ASN A 45 5.18 -2.15 -14.63
N ASP A 46 5.52 -1.47 -13.54
CA ASP A 46 6.28 -0.22 -13.56
C ASP A 46 7.74 -0.40 -13.14
N PHE A 47 8.15 -1.60 -12.73
CA PHE A 47 9.45 -1.82 -12.09
C PHE A 47 10.42 -2.60 -12.98
N GLU A 48 11.37 -1.89 -13.59
CA GLU A 48 12.55 -2.53 -14.20
C GLU A 48 13.45 -3.11 -13.09
N ALA A 49 13.36 -4.43 -12.91
CA ALA A 49 14.41 -5.31 -12.40
C ALA A 49 15.22 -4.79 -11.19
N VAL A 50 14.60 -4.72 -10.01
CA VAL A 50 15.34 -4.86 -8.74
C VAL A 50 14.99 -6.20 -8.12
N PRO A 51 15.98 -6.97 -7.61
CA PRO A 51 15.73 -8.24 -6.96
C PRO A 51 15.10 -8.01 -5.57
N ILE A 52 13.82 -7.66 -5.55
CA ILE A 52 13.01 -7.66 -4.34
C ILE A 52 12.52 -9.09 -4.13
N ASN A 53 12.82 -9.66 -2.97
CA ASN A 53 12.27 -10.95 -2.59
C ASN A 53 10.87 -10.75 -2.01
N PHE A 54 9.86 -10.77 -2.88
CA PHE A 54 8.47 -10.62 -2.47
C PHE A 54 8.03 -11.78 -1.58
N PHE A 55 7.37 -11.44 -0.47
CA PHE A 55 6.66 -12.40 0.36
C PHE A 55 5.49 -13.01 -0.40
N THR A 56 4.75 -12.18 -1.14
CA THR A 56 3.66 -12.63 -2.00
C THR A 56 3.42 -11.63 -3.14
N LYS A 57 2.62 -12.06 -4.11
CA LYS A 57 2.15 -11.22 -5.22
C LYS A 57 0.62 -11.21 -5.23
N LYS A 58 0.05 -10.08 -5.61
CA LYS A 58 -1.38 -9.87 -5.71
C LYS A 58 -1.72 -9.18 -7.03
N GLU A 59 -2.89 -9.46 -7.55
CA GLU A 59 -3.38 -8.83 -8.78
C GLU A 59 -4.44 -7.79 -8.43
N TYR A 60 -4.36 -6.62 -9.06
CA TYR A 60 -5.39 -5.60 -9.07
C TYR A 60 -5.85 -5.36 -10.51
N ILE A 61 -7.15 -5.17 -10.71
CA ILE A 61 -7.71 -4.77 -12.01
C ILE A 61 -8.29 -3.39 -11.80
N ASN A 62 -7.73 -2.39 -12.48
CA ASN A 62 -8.17 -1.01 -12.37
C ASN A 62 -9.52 -0.77 -13.08
N THR A 63 -10.06 0.44 -12.95
CA THR A 63 -11.35 0.83 -13.56
C THR A 63 -11.37 0.73 -15.09
N ASP A 64 -10.21 0.87 -15.74
CA ASP A 64 -10.02 0.70 -17.19
C ASP A 64 -9.90 -0.76 -17.63
N GLY A 65 -9.94 -1.71 -16.69
CA GLY A 65 -9.81 -3.15 -16.96
C GLY A 65 -8.38 -3.61 -17.21
N VAL A 66 -7.38 -2.80 -16.87
CA VAL A 66 -5.96 -3.16 -16.96
C VAL A 66 -5.54 -3.90 -15.70
N ALA A 67 -4.89 -5.05 -15.88
CA ALA A 67 -4.36 -5.86 -14.79
C ALA A 67 -2.97 -5.36 -14.35
N GLU A 68 -2.79 -5.21 -13.05
CA GLU A 68 -1.56 -4.82 -12.38
C GLU A 68 -1.13 -5.90 -11.40
N GLU A 69 0.13 -6.34 -11.52
CA GLU A 69 0.74 -7.24 -10.55
C GLU A 69 1.45 -6.43 -9.46
N TRP A 70 1.04 -6.59 -8.21
CA TRP A 70 1.62 -5.93 -7.04
C TRP A 70 2.41 -6.94 -6.20
N GLY A 71 3.71 -6.70 -6.04
CA GLY A 71 4.58 -7.44 -5.14
C GLY A 71 4.56 -6.84 -3.73
N ILE A 72 4.47 -7.70 -2.72
CA ILE A 72 4.45 -7.31 -1.31
C ILE A 72 5.67 -7.89 -0.62
N ALA A 73 6.45 -7.06 0.08
CA ALA A 73 7.61 -7.47 0.87
C ALA A 73 7.59 -6.82 2.25
N PHE A 74 8.15 -7.48 3.26
CA PHE A 74 8.38 -6.84 4.55
C PHE A 74 9.71 -6.08 4.52
N THR A 75 9.65 -4.76 4.73
CA THR A 75 10.84 -3.95 5.04
C THR A 75 11.20 -4.08 6.52
N GLN A 76 10.19 -4.21 7.38
CA GLN A 76 10.31 -4.49 8.81
C GLN A 76 9.23 -5.49 9.21
N ASN A 77 9.64 -6.65 9.73
CA ASN A 77 8.74 -7.70 10.18
C ASN A 77 8.94 -7.97 11.67
N ASN A 78 7.95 -7.58 12.48
CA ASN A 78 7.89 -7.84 13.92
C ASN A 78 6.69 -8.73 14.29
N CYS A 79 6.13 -9.46 13.32
CA CYS A 79 4.96 -10.31 13.52
C CYS A 79 5.21 -11.39 14.59
N GLU A 80 6.37 -12.03 14.58
CA GLU A 80 6.77 -13.01 15.62
C GLU A 80 6.77 -12.37 17.02
N ALA A 81 7.40 -11.20 17.16
CA ALA A 81 7.52 -10.51 18.44
C ALA A 81 6.18 -9.94 18.96
N THR A 82 5.21 -9.74 18.07
CA THR A 82 3.89 -9.20 18.39
C THR A 82 2.80 -10.27 18.40
N GLU A 83 3.16 -11.55 18.22
CA GLU A 83 2.25 -12.69 18.12
C GLU A 83 1.16 -12.51 17.04
N VAL A 84 1.49 -11.78 15.97
CA VAL A 84 0.62 -11.57 14.81
C VAL A 84 0.98 -12.57 13.72
N ASP A 85 -0.03 -13.20 13.12
CA ASP A 85 0.18 -14.07 11.96
C ASP A 85 0.53 -13.23 10.72
N GLU A 86 1.70 -13.51 10.13
CA GLU A 86 2.25 -12.78 8.99
C GLU A 86 1.34 -12.84 7.77
N GLN A 87 0.83 -14.04 7.45
CA GLN A 87 0.00 -14.24 6.27
C GLN A 87 -1.33 -13.50 6.41
N ALA A 88 -1.98 -13.61 7.56
CA ALA A 88 -3.20 -12.89 7.87
C ALA A 88 -2.98 -11.38 7.87
N LEU A 89 -1.84 -10.90 8.36
CA LEU A 89 -1.49 -9.47 8.32
C LEU A 89 -1.37 -8.99 6.87
N VAL A 90 -0.66 -9.73 6.01
CA VAL A 90 -0.50 -9.40 4.58
C VAL A 90 -1.85 -9.37 3.86
N GLU A 91 -2.77 -10.30 4.12
CA GLU A 91 -4.10 -10.27 3.51
C GLU A 91 -4.91 -9.04 3.92
N ARG A 92 -4.85 -8.65 5.21
CA ARG A 92 -5.53 -7.44 5.69
C ARG A 92 -4.90 -6.17 5.14
N ALA A 93 -3.57 -6.12 5.07
CA ALA A 93 -2.83 -5.02 4.47
C ALA A 93 -3.14 -4.87 2.98
N TRP A 94 -3.21 -5.99 2.24
CA TRP A 94 -3.63 -6.01 0.84
C TRP A 94 -5.05 -5.47 0.67
N LYS A 95 -5.99 -5.89 1.53
CA LYS A 95 -7.37 -5.36 1.48
C LYS A 95 -7.40 -3.85 1.70
N PHE A 96 -6.66 -3.34 2.67
CA PHE A 96 -6.53 -1.90 2.92
C PHE A 96 -5.92 -1.19 1.70
N PHE A 97 -4.82 -1.70 1.17
CA PHE A 97 -4.13 -1.13 0.03
C PHE A 97 -4.98 -1.13 -1.24
N LYS A 98 -5.71 -2.23 -1.50
CA LYS A 98 -6.67 -2.32 -2.60
C LYS A 98 -7.75 -1.24 -2.50
N SER A 99 -8.29 -1.00 -1.30
CA SER A 99 -9.28 0.07 -1.11
C SER A 99 -8.69 1.47 -1.38
N TYR A 100 -7.39 1.66 -1.17
CA TYR A 100 -6.69 2.87 -1.59
C TYR A 100 -6.57 2.96 -3.13
N LEU A 101 -6.16 1.88 -3.82
CA LEU A 101 -6.11 1.86 -5.30
C LEU A 101 -7.49 2.15 -5.92
N GLU A 102 -8.55 1.53 -5.39
CA GLU A 102 -9.94 1.77 -5.82
C GLU A 102 -10.40 3.22 -5.54
N TRP A 103 -9.83 3.89 -4.54
CA TRP A 103 -10.09 5.30 -4.28
C TRP A 103 -9.32 6.18 -5.27
N GLU A 104 -8.03 5.90 -5.48
CA GLU A 104 -7.16 6.62 -6.42
C GLU A 104 -7.75 6.61 -7.84
N ASP A 105 -8.11 5.43 -8.36
CA ASP A 105 -8.71 5.27 -9.69
C ASP A 105 -9.98 6.13 -9.87
N ARG A 106 -10.82 6.21 -8.83
CA ARG A 106 -12.06 7.01 -8.89
C ARG A 106 -11.82 8.52 -8.89
N HIS A 107 -10.71 9.00 -8.31
CA HIS A 107 -10.46 10.43 -8.13
C HIS A 107 -9.45 11.01 -9.13
N ILE A 108 -8.62 10.17 -9.77
CA ILE A 108 -7.76 10.60 -10.89
C ILE A 108 -8.61 11.06 -12.10
N ASP A 109 -9.78 10.46 -12.32
CA ASP A 109 -10.71 10.87 -13.36
C ASP A 109 -11.39 12.22 -13.07
N GLU A 110 -11.66 12.54 -11.80
CA GLU A 110 -12.30 13.81 -11.41
C GLU A 110 -11.39 15.02 -11.66
N GLU A 111 -10.07 14.87 -11.48
CA GLU A 111 -9.11 15.95 -11.79
C GLU A 111 -9.00 16.24 -13.29
N ARG A 112 -9.28 15.26 -14.16
CA ARG A 112 -9.34 15.48 -15.61
C ARG A 112 -10.60 16.24 -16.03
N VAL A 113 -11.75 15.96 -15.39
CA VAL A 113 -13.02 16.64 -15.70
C VAL A 113 -13.05 18.06 -15.14
N SER A 114 -12.45 18.31 -13.98
CA SER A 114 -12.40 19.64 -13.34
C SER A 114 -11.60 20.68 -14.14
N LYS A 115 -10.62 20.24 -14.95
CA LYS A 115 -9.82 21.14 -15.83
C LYS A 115 -10.50 21.49 -17.16
N MET A 116 -11.74 21.07 -17.39
CA MET A 116 -12.51 21.34 -18.61
C MET A 116 -13.72 22.26 -18.43
N ASN A 117 -13.83 22.99 -17.31
CA ASN A 117 -14.85 24.03 -17.10
C ASN A 117 -14.26 25.43 -16.97
#